data_AF-A0AA95HPP4-F1
#
_entry.id   AF-A0AA95HPP4-F1
#
_cell.length_a   1.000
_cell.length_b   1.000
_cell.length_c   1.000
_cell.angle_alpha   90.00
_cell.angle_beta   90.00
_cell.angle_gamma   90.00
#
_symmetry.space_group_name_H-M   'P 1'
#
loop_
_entity.id
_entity.type
_entity.pdbx_description
1 polymer ?
#
loop_
_entity_poly.entity_id
_entity_poly.type
_entity_poly.pdbx_seq_one_letter_code
_entity_poly.pdbx_strand_id
1 'polypeptide(L)' 'MIRIYCRYKEGNKELCPTCQQLLHYAHNRLEHCTFGEQKKTCRNCPIHCYKPEMKKRMREVMRYAGPRMIFFIP' A
#
# COMPACT_ATOMS: atom_id res chain seq x y z
N MET A 1 -4.15 -3.70 -4.67
CA MET A 1 -2.74 -4.07 -4.44
C MET A 1 -2.55 -4.97 -3.22
N ILE A 2 -2.81 -4.47 -2.00
CA ILE A 2 -2.55 -5.23 -0.75
C ILE A 2 -3.32 -6.56 -0.72
N ARG A 3 -4.57 -6.57 -1.19
CA ARG A 3 -5.38 -7.79 -1.30
C ARG A 3 -4.78 -8.86 -2.23
N ILE A 4 -4.16 -8.45 -3.35
CA ILE A 4 -3.46 -9.37 -4.28
C ILE A 4 -2.22 -9.93 -3.58
N TYR A 5 -1.45 -9.08 -2.90
CA TYR A 5 -0.29 -9.53 -2.14
C TYR A 5 -0.69 -10.55 -1.08
N CYS A 6 -1.68 -10.24 -0.24
CA CYS A 6 -2.14 -11.15 0.81
C CYS A 6 -2.64 -12.49 0.23
N ARG A 7 -3.39 -12.46 -0.87
CA ARG A 7 -3.95 -13.68 -1.47
C ARG A 7 -2.93 -14.57 -2.17
N TYR A 8 -1.99 -13.99 -2.91
CA TYR A 8 -1.06 -14.76 -3.76
C TYR A 8 0.33 -14.94 -3.15
N LYS A 9 0.75 -14.07 -2.23
CA LYS A 9 2.03 -14.20 -1.53
C LYS A 9 1.89 -14.92 -0.20
N GLU A 10 0.89 -14.55 0.61
CA GLU A 10 0.64 -15.15 1.94
C GLU A 10 -0.32 -16.35 1.87
N GLY A 11 -1.03 -16.54 0.75
CA GLY A 11 -1.95 -17.67 0.55
C GLY A 11 -3.29 -17.55 1.31
N ASN A 12 -3.59 -16.38 1.88
CA ASN A 12 -4.81 -16.17 2.64
C ASN A 12 -6.00 -15.87 1.72
N LYS A 13 -7.18 -16.43 2.02
CA LYS A 13 -8.42 -16.10 1.28
C LYS A 13 -8.88 -14.67 1.55
N GLU A 14 -8.63 -14.18 2.76
CA GLU A 14 -9.01 -12.85 3.24
C GLU A 14 -7.78 -12.02 3.63
N LEU A 15 -7.97 -10.72 3.87
CA LEU A 15 -6.91 -9.83 4.33
C LEU A 15 -6.46 -10.25 5.73
N CYS A 16 -5.23 -10.75 5.84
CA CYS A 16 -4.64 -11.05 7.14
C CYS A 16 -4.47 -9.77 7.99
N PRO A 17 -4.39 -9.89 9.32
CA PRO A 17 -4.30 -8.75 10.23
C PRO A 17 -3.14 -7.79 9.90
N THR A 18 -2.00 -8.33 9.47
CA THR A 18 -0.82 -7.53 9.09
C THR A 18 -1.06 -6.72 7.81
N CYS A 19 -1.71 -7.29 6.80
CA CYS A 19 -2.08 -6.59 5.58
C CYS A 19 -3.18 -5.55 5.82
N GLN A 20 -4.14 -5.87 6.70
CA GLN A 20 -5.20 -4.94 7.10
C GLN A 20 -4.61 -3.74 7.87
N GLN A 21 -3.66 -3.97 8.78
CA GLN A 21 -2.93 -2.89 9.45
C GLN A 21 -2.16 -2.00 8.46
N LEU A 22 -1.49 -2.60 7.47
CA LEU A 22 -0.77 -1.83 6.44
C LEU A 22 -1.73 -0.97 5.60
N LEU A 23 -2.90 -1.52 5.26
CA LEU A 23 -3.95 -0.82 4.52
C LEU A 23 -4.52 0.34 5.35
N HIS A 24 -4.90 0.08 6.60
CA HIS A 24 -5.41 1.09 7.51
C HIS A 24 -4.39 2.20 7.76
N TYR A 25 -3.12 1.83 7.94
CA TYR A 25 -2.02 2.80 8.06
C TYR A 25 -1.90 3.70 6.83
N ALA A 26 -1.99 3.13 5.62
CA ALA A 26 -1.94 3.89 4.39
C ALA A 26 -3.12 4.84 4.24
N HIS A 27 -4.34 4.38 4.54
CA HIS A 27 -5.55 5.21 4.51
C HIS A 27 -5.48 6.36 5.50
N ASN A 28 -5.15 6.09 6.76
CA ASN A 28 -5.01 7.12 7.79
C ASN A 28 -3.98 8.19 7.36
N ARG A 29 -2.86 7.80 6.74
CA ARG A 29 -1.87 8.75 6.21
C ARG A 29 -2.34 9.53 4.98
N LEU A 30 -3.29 9.00 4.20
CA LEU A 30 -3.89 9.71 3.08
C LEU A 30 -4.92 10.72 3.56
N GLU A 31 -5.76 10.34 4.53
CA GLU A 31 -6.78 11.21 5.14
C GLU A 31 -6.16 12.43 5.83
N HIS A 32 -5.05 12.25 6.54
CA HIS A 32 -4.33 13.35 7.20
C HIS A 32 -3.32 14.05 6.29
N CYS A 33 -3.35 13.80 4.97
CA CYS A 33 -2.39 14.40 4.06
C CYS A 33 -2.80 15.85 3.74
N THR A 34 -1.92 16.79 4.08
CA THR A 34 -2.11 18.23 3.80
C THR A 34 -2.24 18.56 2.32
N PHE A 35 -1.73 17.69 1.43
CA PHE A 35 -1.80 17.87 -0.02
C PHE A 35 -3.11 17.37 -0.64
N GLY A 36 -3.92 16.61 0.12
CA GLY A 36 -5.23 16.10 -0.33
C GLY A 36 -5.19 15.48 -1.73
N GLU A 37 -6.04 15.98 -2.64
CA GLU A 37 -6.16 15.51 -4.02
C GLU A 37 -5.06 16.03 -4.96
N GLN A 38 -4.39 17.14 -4.63
CA GLN A 38 -3.23 17.65 -5.39
C GLN A 38 -1.93 16.88 -5.07
N LYS A 39 -2.04 15.82 -4.28
CA LYS A 39 -0.93 15.00 -3.86
C LYS A 39 -0.26 14.32 -5.05
N LYS A 40 1.00 14.72 -5.32
CA LYS A 40 1.91 13.98 -6.20
C LYS A 40 2.21 12.59 -5.61
N THR A 41 2.83 11.71 -6.40
CA THR A 41 3.20 10.37 -5.91
C THR A 41 3.98 10.43 -4.59
N CYS A 42 3.73 9.49 -3.67
CA CYS A 42 4.39 9.46 -2.36
C CYS A 42 5.94 9.45 -2.44
N ARG A 43 6.51 9.05 -3.59
CA ARG A 43 7.95 9.10 -3.88
C ARG A 43 8.47 10.53 -4.02
N ASN A 44 7.68 11.42 -4.63
CA ASN A 44 8.04 12.81 -4.92
C ASN A 44 7.37 13.80 -3.95
N CYS A 45 6.78 13.29 -2.87
CA CYS A 45 6.14 14.12 -1.86
C CYS A 45 7.22 14.82 -1.03
N PRO A 46 7.12 16.14 -0.81
CA PRO A 46 8.12 16.91 -0.06
C PRO A 46 8.19 16.48 1.42
N ILE A 47 7.06 16.01 1.98
CA ILE A 47 6.98 15.49 3.34
C ILE A 47 6.79 13.97 3.30
N HIS A 48 7.78 13.22 3.80
CA HIS A 48 7.69 11.77 3.90
C HIS A 48 7.06 11.34 5.22
N CYS A 49 5.72 11.20 5.24
CA CYS A 49 4.94 10.83 6.42
C CYS A 49 4.92 9.32 6.77
N TYR A 50 5.50 8.48 5.92
CA TYR A 50 5.58 7.03 6.14
C TYR A 50 6.78 6.68 7.02
N LYS A 51 6.55 5.86 8.05
CA LYS A 51 7.63 5.22 8.82
C LYS A 51 8.51 4.40 7.87
N PRO A 52 9.84 4.37 8.05
CA PRO A 52 10.75 3.69 7.14
C PRO A 52 10.44 2.20 6.98
N GLU A 53 10.05 1.51 8.06
CA GLU A 53 9.65 0.10 8.04
C GLU A 53 8.37 -0.12 7.22
N MET A 54 7.32 0.67 7.48
CA MET A 54 6.07 0.60 6.74
C MET A 54 6.27 0.97 5.26
N LYS A 55 7.19 1.88 4.96
CA LYS A 55 7.58 2.24 3.59
C LYS A 55 8.29 1.09 2.86
N LYS A 56 9.08 0.26 3.56
CA LYS A 56 9.70 -0.94 2.99
C LYS A 56 8.64 -1.99 2.67
N ARG A 57 7.78 -2.32 3.64
CA ARG A 57 6.64 -3.24 3.44
C ARG A 57 5.73 -2.81 2.28
N MET A 58 5.37 -1.53 2.22
CA MET A 58 4.53 -1.03 1.12
C MET A 58 5.22 -1.14 -0.25
N ARG A 59 6.55 -0.95 -0.30
CA ARG A 59 7.33 -1.16 -1.53
C ARG A 59 7.36 -2.62 -1.96
N GLU A 60 7.49 -3.56 -1.03
CA GLU A 60 7.43 -5.00 -1.32
C GLU A 60 6.06 -5.37 -1.91
N VAL A 61 4.99 -4.89 -1.27
CA VAL A 61 3.62 -5.07 -1.77
C VAL A 61 3.46 -4.50 -3.17
N MET A 62 3.90 -3.26 -3.40
CA MET A 62 3.81 -2.63 -4.73
C MET A 62 4.66 -3.35 -5.78
N ARG A 63 5.87 -3.81 -5.44
CA ARG A 63 6.75 -4.54 -6.34
C ARG A 63 6.15 -5.89 -6.75
N TYR A 64 5.47 -6.56 -5.83
CA TYR A 64 4.82 -7.83 -6.11
C TYR A 64 3.48 -7.65 -6.82
N ALA A 65 2.59 -6.80 -6.29
CA ALA A 65 1.24 -6.63 -6.80
C ALA A 65 1.19 -5.75 -8.06
N GLY A 66 2.10 -4.79 -8.23
CA GLY A 66 2.13 -3.84 -9.34
C GLY A 66 2.05 -4.48 -10.73
N PRO A 67 3.03 -5.30 -11.15
CA PRO A 67 2.99 -5.95 -12.47
C PRO A 67 1.82 -6.95 -12.59
N ARG A 68 1.35 -7.49 -11.46
CA ARG A 68 0.24 -8.45 -11.42
C ARG A 68 -1.12 -7.77 -11.51
N MET A 69 -1.24 -6.47 -11.24
CA MET A 69 -2.51 -5.75 -11.37
C MET A 69 -3.04 -5.74 -12.81
N ILE A 70 -2.17 -5.86 -13.81
CA ILE A 70 -2.58 -5.97 -15.22
C ILE A 70 -3.39 -7.25 -15.46
N PHE A 71 -3.04 -8.34 -14.78
CA PHE A 71 -3.72 -9.63 -14.87
C PHE A 71 -4.87 -9.77 -13.87
N PHE A 72 -4.82 -9.02 -12.78
CA PHE A 72 -5.87 -8.92 -11.77
C PHE A 72 -6.65 -7.63 -11.96
N ILE A 73 -7.35 -7.56 -13.09
CA ILE A 73 -8.43 -6.60 -13.32
C ILE A 73 -9.62 -7.07 -12.44
N PRO A 74 -10.13 -6.24 -11.50
CA PRO A 74 -11.43 -6.49 -10.91
C PRO A 74 -12.55 -6.30 -11.93
#